data_AF-A0A4Y8WMR4-F1
#
_entry.id   AF-A0A4Y8WMR4-F1
#
_cell.length_a   1.000
_cell.length_b   1.000
_cell.length_c   1.000
_cell.angle_alpha   90.00
_cell.angle_beta   90.00
_cell.angle_gamma   90.00
#
_symmetry.space_group_name_H-M   'P 1'
#
loop_
_entity.id
_entity.type
_entity.pdbx_description
1 polymer ?
#
loop_
_entity_poly.entity_id
_entity_poly.type
_entity_poly.pdbx_seq_one_letter_code
_entity_poly.pdbx_strand_id
1 'polypeptide(L)'
;LNVDKNGRKIDDSFIKRRSWQILQKLSQKYGIIPPNKHLKEERDELIKNAPQPIIYKEGDLVNKIKRAVNYAMEVYRPKSIGELSAILIGYNIRMETVKNSHTQEEDGGLLFSIIDEENNRQSVGIKASELGYFYTKKQLGGVFKENKRQWKKERANRIKYAIPWALRNTKDPVKFVSNMRELGINALLRFSKDGRIYGVTFIDTKRGNVCNGSDIGKEYSANTLETYFNGETSYQWSVNPDRSYHIEKAISQSLKEDLSLDEFVKEMEKRGIEVMVERNKDGGISNFVFADNKHYSVMGSDNLSDHYSTILLRNYFEEDGVNFWADDSYNIEYKRALWEEKHLSEASNKQSSDSESFLDDMIDAMENNVGGNRALAIAQMYQRQAERNWGKIRRR
;
A
#
# COMPACT_ATOMS: atom_id res chain seq x y z
N LEU A 1 -37.83 1.03 -14.12
CA LEU A 1 -38.17 0.25 -12.91
C LEU A 1 -37.62 -1.17 -13.11
N ASN A 2 -36.76 -1.65 -12.21
CA ASN A 2 -36.25 -3.02 -12.28
C ASN A 2 -37.32 -3.97 -11.75
N VAL A 3 -38.01 -4.67 -12.64
CA VAL A 3 -39.07 -5.64 -12.31
C VAL A 3 -38.70 -7.00 -12.86
N ASP A 4 -39.01 -8.06 -12.11
CA ASP A 4 -38.78 -9.43 -12.55
C ASP A 4 -39.84 -9.86 -13.57
N LYS A 5 -39.69 -11.09 -14.10
CA LYS A 5 -40.63 -11.69 -15.06
C LYS A 5 -42.07 -11.86 -14.53
N ASN A 6 -42.28 -11.65 -13.22
CA ASN A 6 -43.57 -11.73 -12.55
C ASN A 6 -44.07 -10.33 -12.13
N GLY A 7 -43.44 -9.26 -12.61
CA GLY A 7 -43.82 -7.88 -12.31
C GLY A 7 -43.45 -7.40 -10.90
N ARG A 8 -42.68 -8.18 -10.14
CA ARG A 8 -42.25 -7.78 -8.79
C ARG A 8 -41.01 -6.89 -8.87
N LYS A 9 -40.97 -5.82 -8.06
CA LYS A 9 -39.78 -4.96 -7.95
C LYS A 9 -38.59 -5.83 -7.53
N ILE A 10 -37.56 -5.86 -8.38
CA ILE A 10 -36.29 -6.46 -8.03
C ILE A 10 -35.65 -5.53 -7.00
N ASP A 11 -35.32 -6.08 -5.83
CA ASP A 11 -34.56 -5.37 -4.80
C ASP A 11 -33.35 -4.68 -5.44
N ASP A 12 -33.17 -3.40 -5.15
CA ASP A 12 -32.11 -2.54 -5.68
C ASP A 12 -30.92 -2.42 -4.70
N SER A 13 -31.04 -3.02 -3.51
CA SER A 13 -30.00 -3.05 -2.48
C SER A 13 -28.75 -3.77 -3.00
N PHE A 14 -27.58 -3.15 -2.86
CA PHE A 14 -26.29 -3.72 -3.28
C PHE A 14 -26.21 -4.14 -4.76
N ILE A 15 -27.03 -3.55 -5.64
CA ILE A 15 -27.10 -3.95 -7.06
C ILE A 15 -25.72 -3.98 -7.74
N LYS A 16 -24.86 -2.99 -7.48
CA LYS A 16 -23.47 -2.95 -8.00
C LYS A 16 -22.65 -4.16 -7.59
N ARG A 17 -22.77 -4.61 -6.34
CA ARG A 17 -22.05 -5.78 -5.79
C ARG A 17 -22.60 -7.08 -6.38
N ARG A 18 -23.93 -7.22 -6.46
CA ARG A 18 -24.58 -8.39 -7.07
C ARG A 18 -24.27 -8.50 -8.57
N SER A 19 -24.33 -7.40 -9.30
CA SER A 19 -23.95 -7.34 -10.72
C SER A 19 -22.49 -7.75 -10.93
N TRP A 20 -21.57 -7.30 -10.07
CA TRP A 20 -20.16 -7.71 -10.14
C TRP A 20 -19.96 -9.21 -9.83
N GLN A 21 -20.67 -9.76 -8.85
CA GLN A 21 -20.62 -11.19 -8.52
C GLN A 21 -21.18 -12.07 -9.65
N ILE A 22 -22.28 -11.65 -10.28
CA ILE A 22 -22.86 -12.34 -11.45
C ILE A 22 -21.84 -12.33 -12.60
N LEU A 23 -21.23 -11.18 -12.88
CA LEU A 23 -20.22 -11.03 -13.91
C LEU A 23 -18.99 -11.92 -13.67
N GLN A 24 -18.51 -12.05 -12.42
CA GLN A 24 -17.42 -12.97 -12.09
C GLN A 24 -17.80 -14.45 -12.31
N LYS A 25 -19.01 -14.86 -11.91
CA LYS A 25 -19.49 -16.23 -12.15
C LYS A 25 -19.65 -16.53 -13.64
N LEU A 26 -20.14 -15.57 -14.42
CA LEU A 26 -20.25 -15.69 -15.89
C LEU A 26 -18.86 -15.75 -16.54
N SER A 27 -17.91 -14.93 -16.09
CA SER A 27 -16.52 -14.94 -16.55
C SER A 27 -15.87 -16.31 -16.36
N GLN A 28 -16.01 -16.93 -15.19
CA GLN A 28 -15.50 -18.27 -14.90
C GLN A 28 -16.18 -19.37 -15.74
N LYS A 29 -17.49 -19.28 -15.94
CA LYS A 29 -18.27 -20.31 -16.65
C LYS A 29 -18.09 -20.26 -18.16
N TYR A 30 -17.93 -19.07 -18.74
CA TYR A 30 -17.94 -18.84 -20.19
C TYR A 30 -16.63 -18.29 -20.74
N GLY A 31 -15.59 -18.14 -19.92
CA GLY A 31 -14.29 -17.61 -20.36
C GLY A 31 -14.30 -16.12 -20.75
N ILE A 32 -15.35 -15.38 -20.39
CA ILE A 32 -15.49 -13.96 -20.75
C ILE A 32 -14.60 -13.12 -19.84
N ILE A 33 -13.74 -12.28 -20.41
CA ILE A 33 -12.88 -11.39 -19.63
C ILE A 33 -13.73 -10.22 -19.10
N PRO A 34 -13.71 -9.93 -17.77
CA PRO A 34 -14.47 -8.81 -17.22
C PRO A 34 -14.05 -7.47 -17.86
N PRO A 35 -14.96 -6.48 -18.01
CA PRO A 35 -14.69 -5.21 -18.70
C PRO A 35 -13.48 -4.44 -18.18
N ASN A 36 -13.15 -4.60 -16.89
CA ASN A 36 -12.01 -3.91 -16.26
C ASN A 36 -10.72 -4.74 -16.23
N LYS A 37 -10.77 -6.03 -16.58
CA LYS A 37 -9.60 -6.91 -16.55
C LYS A 37 -8.68 -6.63 -17.75
N HIS A 38 -9.24 -6.39 -18.93
CA HIS A 38 -8.50 -5.90 -20.10
C HIS A 38 -7.74 -4.61 -19.82
N LEU A 39 -8.38 -3.62 -19.17
CA LEU A 39 -7.72 -2.35 -18.81
C LEU A 39 -6.53 -2.53 -17.86
N LYS A 40 -6.57 -3.56 -16.99
CA LYS A 40 -5.46 -3.88 -16.11
C LYS A 40 -4.33 -4.59 -16.88
N GLU A 41 -4.69 -5.56 -17.72
CA GLU A 41 -3.75 -6.28 -18.59
C GLU A 41 -3.03 -5.33 -19.56
N GLU A 42 -3.76 -4.44 -20.23
CA GLU A 42 -3.20 -3.38 -21.10
C GLU A 42 -2.22 -2.48 -20.35
N ARG A 43 -2.57 -2.06 -19.13
CA ARG A 43 -1.69 -1.22 -18.31
C ARG A 43 -0.43 -1.97 -17.87
N ASP A 44 -0.58 -3.23 -17.46
CA ASP A 44 0.55 -4.06 -17.05
C ASP A 44 1.50 -4.31 -18.25
N GLU A 45 0.96 -4.47 -19.46
CA GLU A 45 1.73 -4.52 -20.72
C GLU A 45 2.42 -3.20 -21.04
N LEU A 46 1.75 -2.05 -20.87
CA LEU A 46 2.37 -0.74 -21.04
C LEU A 46 3.57 -0.57 -20.11
N ILE A 47 3.41 -0.92 -18.82
CA ILE A 47 4.50 -0.85 -17.83
C ILE A 47 5.65 -1.78 -18.20
N LYS A 48 5.36 -2.99 -18.69
CA LYS A 48 6.37 -3.93 -19.17
C LYS A 48 7.16 -3.37 -20.36
N ASN A 49 6.50 -2.57 -21.21
CA ASN A 49 7.07 -1.92 -22.38
C ASN A 49 7.50 -0.47 -22.10
N ALA A 50 7.80 -0.13 -20.82
CA ALA A 50 8.27 1.20 -20.47
C ALA A 50 9.53 1.58 -21.26
N PRO A 51 9.64 2.83 -21.72
CA PRO A 51 10.84 3.29 -22.43
C PRO A 51 12.07 3.20 -21.52
N GLN A 52 13.24 2.94 -22.10
CA GLN A 52 14.49 2.99 -21.34
C GLN A 52 14.91 4.45 -21.09
N PRO A 53 15.64 4.73 -19.98
CA PRO A 53 16.24 6.04 -19.77
C PRO A 53 17.10 6.46 -20.97
N ILE A 54 16.97 7.72 -21.40
CA ILE A 54 17.63 8.19 -22.61
C ILE A 54 19.13 8.35 -22.36
N ILE A 55 19.94 7.74 -23.22
CA ILE A 55 21.38 7.98 -23.30
C ILE A 55 21.63 9.04 -24.37
N TYR A 56 22.20 10.18 -23.97
CA TYR A 56 22.36 11.36 -24.86
C TYR A 56 23.09 11.03 -26.17
N LYS A 57 24.12 10.18 -26.12
CA LYS A 57 24.97 9.82 -27.27
C LYS A 57 24.27 8.99 -28.35
N GLU A 58 23.15 8.35 -28.05
CA GLU A 58 22.46 7.46 -28.98
C GLU A 58 21.60 8.19 -30.04
N GLY A 59 21.48 9.52 -29.95
CA GLY A 59 20.70 10.31 -30.90
C GLY A 59 19.18 10.06 -30.83
N ASP A 60 18.46 10.60 -31.82
CA ASP A 60 16.99 10.58 -31.93
C ASP A 60 16.25 11.09 -30.67
N LEU A 61 16.78 12.16 -30.08
CA LEU A 61 16.29 12.69 -28.81
C LEU A 61 14.82 13.12 -28.87
N VAL A 62 14.39 13.68 -30.00
CA VAL A 62 13.01 14.14 -30.21
C VAL A 62 12.03 12.97 -30.06
N ASN A 63 12.21 11.86 -30.79
CA ASN A 63 11.28 10.75 -30.71
C ASN A 63 11.36 10.01 -29.37
N LYS A 64 12.56 9.87 -28.80
CA LYS A 64 12.72 9.27 -27.46
C LYS A 64 12.00 10.08 -26.38
N ILE A 65 12.11 11.42 -26.40
CA ILE A 65 11.37 12.30 -25.48
C ILE A 65 9.85 12.14 -25.70
N LYS A 66 9.37 12.15 -26.95
CA LYS A 66 7.95 11.95 -27.26
C LYS A 66 7.42 10.64 -26.69
N ARG A 67 8.15 9.53 -26.88
CA ARG A 67 7.80 8.21 -26.33
C ARG A 67 7.71 8.23 -24.81
N ALA A 68 8.70 8.80 -24.13
CA ALA A 68 8.71 8.92 -22.68
C ALA A 68 7.55 9.77 -22.15
N VAL A 69 7.25 10.92 -22.79
CA VAL A 69 6.13 11.78 -22.40
C VAL A 69 4.79 11.09 -22.61
N ASN A 70 4.58 10.45 -23.76
CA ASN A 70 3.33 9.74 -24.04
C ASN A 70 3.10 8.61 -23.02
N TYR A 71 4.13 7.79 -22.78
CA TYR A 71 4.09 6.76 -21.75
C TYR A 71 3.77 7.34 -20.36
N ALA A 72 4.44 8.42 -19.96
CA ALA A 72 4.20 9.06 -18.67
C ALA A 72 2.75 9.58 -18.52
N MET A 73 2.20 10.17 -19.57
CA MET A 73 0.83 10.70 -19.60
C MET A 73 -0.22 9.59 -19.55
N GLU A 74 0.06 8.46 -20.19
CA GLU A 74 -0.83 7.30 -20.24
C GLU A 74 -0.84 6.50 -18.92
N VAL A 75 0.35 6.26 -18.34
CA VAL A 75 0.49 5.41 -17.16
C VAL A 75 0.24 6.15 -15.84
N TYR A 76 0.70 7.41 -15.69
CA TYR A 76 0.80 8.06 -14.38
C TYR A 76 -0.21 9.17 -14.09
N ARG A 77 -0.98 9.62 -15.10
CA ARG A 77 -1.99 10.69 -14.98
C ARG A 77 -1.53 11.93 -14.17
N PRO A 78 -0.40 12.56 -14.53
CA PRO A 78 0.08 13.75 -13.83
C PRO A 78 -0.93 14.90 -13.88
N LYS A 79 -0.94 15.72 -12.83
CA LYS A 79 -1.87 16.84 -12.62
C LYS A 79 -1.17 18.19 -12.67
N SER A 80 0.14 18.20 -12.90
CA SER A 80 0.94 19.41 -13.02
C SER A 80 2.23 19.15 -13.80
N ILE A 81 2.85 20.23 -14.26
CA ILE A 81 4.17 20.21 -14.89
C ILE A 81 5.20 19.59 -13.94
N GLY A 82 5.15 19.93 -12.65
CA GLY A 82 6.08 19.40 -11.65
C GLY A 82 5.98 17.88 -11.48
N GLU A 83 4.76 17.34 -11.50
CA GLU A 83 4.54 15.89 -11.42
C GLU A 83 5.00 15.16 -12.69
N LEU A 84 4.69 15.70 -13.87
CA LEU A 84 5.20 15.13 -15.13
C LEU A 84 6.73 15.19 -15.19
N SER A 85 7.33 16.31 -14.76
CA SER A 85 8.79 16.47 -14.71
C SER A 85 9.42 15.45 -13.75
N ALA A 86 8.80 15.19 -12.59
CA ALA A 86 9.26 14.18 -11.64
C ALA A 86 9.28 12.76 -12.23
N ILE A 87 8.28 12.41 -13.05
CA ILE A 87 8.25 11.12 -13.76
C ILE A 87 9.37 11.07 -14.81
N LEU A 88 9.52 12.14 -15.58
CA LEU A 88 10.49 12.23 -16.69
C LEU A 88 11.95 12.18 -16.25
N ILE A 89 12.27 12.57 -15.02
CA ILE A 89 13.61 12.39 -14.44
C ILE A 89 14.02 10.92 -14.46
N GLY A 90 13.09 9.99 -14.22
CA GLY A 90 13.35 8.54 -14.32
C GLY A 90 13.71 8.05 -15.73
N TYR A 91 13.52 8.89 -16.76
CA TYR A 91 13.90 8.63 -18.14
C TYR A 91 15.07 9.51 -18.61
N ASN A 92 15.80 10.12 -17.68
CA ASN A 92 16.88 11.08 -17.94
C ASN A 92 16.41 12.34 -18.70
N ILE A 93 15.18 12.78 -18.45
CA ILE A 93 14.60 13.97 -19.09
C ILE A 93 14.24 15.00 -18.03
N ARG A 94 14.81 16.20 -18.15
CA ARG A 94 14.39 17.37 -17.40
C ARG A 94 13.40 18.20 -18.22
N MET A 95 12.21 18.44 -17.66
CA MET A 95 11.21 19.33 -18.24
C MET A 95 11.07 20.57 -17.36
N GLU A 96 11.31 21.75 -17.94
CA GLU A 96 11.28 23.03 -17.22
C GLU A 96 10.42 24.06 -17.95
N THR A 97 9.79 24.95 -17.18
CA THR A 97 9.11 26.12 -17.74
C THR A 97 10.15 27.22 -18.00
N VAL A 98 10.17 27.73 -19.22
CA VAL A 98 11.05 28.82 -19.64
C VAL A 98 10.22 30.06 -19.94
N LYS A 99 10.65 31.24 -19.48
CA LYS A 99 10.00 32.50 -19.82
C LYS A 99 10.32 32.85 -21.28
N ASN A 100 9.33 33.33 -22.02
CA ASN A 100 9.60 33.97 -23.31
C ASN A 100 10.11 35.38 -23.04
N SER A 101 11.28 35.72 -23.60
CA SER A 101 11.84 37.07 -23.52
C SER A 101 11.22 38.04 -24.54
N HIS A 102 10.46 37.55 -25.53
CA HIS A 102 10.01 38.32 -26.70
C HIS A 102 8.49 38.54 -26.80
N THR A 103 7.67 37.88 -25.97
CA THR A 103 6.21 37.99 -26.02
C THR A 103 5.68 38.47 -24.67
N GLN A 104 4.81 39.48 -24.68
CA GLN A 104 4.07 39.94 -23.49
C GLN A 104 3.05 38.90 -22.97
N GLU A 105 2.93 37.73 -23.62
CA GLU A 105 2.19 36.60 -23.04
C GLU A 105 2.87 36.14 -21.75
N GLU A 106 2.17 36.26 -20.64
CA GLU A 106 2.60 35.82 -19.30
C GLU A 106 2.86 34.29 -19.20
N ASP A 107 2.53 33.54 -20.26
CA ASP A 107 2.57 32.08 -20.28
C ASP A 107 3.79 31.58 -21.09
N GLY A 108 4.95 31.51 -20.42
CA GLY A 108 6.18 30.94 -20.99
C GLY A 108 6.04 29.51 -21.56
N GLY A 109 7.07 29.04 -22.27
CA GLY A 109 7.12 27.71 -22.91
C GLY A 109 7.66 26.59 -22.01
N LEU A 110 7.72 25.37 -22.56
CA LEU A 110 8.40 24.22 -21.93
C LEU A 110 9.67 23.87 -22.72
N LEU A 111 10.74 23.54 -21.99
CA LEU A 111 12.02 23.08 -22.53
C LEU A 111 12.31 21.68 -21.98
N PHE A 112 12.68 20.76 -22.87
CA PHE A 112 13.04 19.38 -22.54
C PHE A 112 14.55 19.18 -22.75
N SER A 113 15.27 18.76 -21.72
CA SER A 113 16.72 18.52 -21.79
C SER A 113 17.04 17.10 -21.33
N ILE A 114 18.10 16.51 -21.89
CA ILE A 114 18.62 15.23 -21.38
C ILE A 114 19.53 15.55 -20.19
N ILE A 115 19.43 14.75 -19.14
CA ILE A 115 20.24 14.89 -17.91
C ILE A 115 21.07 13.64 -17.63
N ASP A 116 22.17 13.81 -16.90
CA ASP A 116 22.94 12.70 -16.35
C ASP A 116 22.40 12.24 -14.98
N GLU A 117 23.11 11.29 -14.36
CA GLU A 117 22.78 10.71 -13.06
C GLU A 117 22.85 11.73 -11.91
N GLU A 118 23.65 12.78 -12.08
CA GLU A 118 23.76 13.92 -11.15
C GLU A 118 22.69 14.99 -11.44
N ASN A 119 21.80 14.75 -12.40
CA ASN A 119 20.81 15.66 -12.94
C ASN A 119 21.38 16.88 -13.67
N ASN A 120 22.64 16.90 -14.09
CA ASN A 120 23.21 17.96 -14.91
C ASN A 120 22.74 17.84 -16.36
N ARG A 121 22.52 18.98 -17.03
CA ARG A 121 22.06 18.98 -18.44
C ARG A 121 23.20 18.54 -19.37
N GLN A 122 22.91 17.56 -20.22
CA GLN A 122 23.80 17.08 -21.29
C GLN A 122 23.43 17.61 -22.67
N SER A 123 22.29 18.30 -22.82
CA SER A 123 21.82 18.84 -24.11
C SER A 123 21.41 20.31 -24.03
N VAL A 124 21.41 20.99 -25.19
CA VAL A 124 21.01 22.41 -25.36
C VAL A 124 19.52 22.64 -25.01
N GLY A 125 18.73 21.57 -24.96
CA GLY A 125 17.29 21.61 -24.69
C GLY A 125 16.46 21.76 -25.97
N ILE A 126 15.34 21.05 -26.03
CA ILE A 126 14.41 21.03 -27.16
C ILE A 126 13.12 21.72 -26.72
N LYS A 127 12.66 22.71 -27.50
CA LYS A 127 11.42 23.43 -27.16
C LYS A 127 10.22 22.52 -27.37
N ALA A 128 9.21 22.63 -26.52
CA ALA A 128 7.96 21.87 -26.68
C ALA A 128 7.30 22.08 -28.06
N SER A 129 7.38 23.29 -28.61
CA SER A 129 6.88 23.60 -29.95
C SER A 129 7.58 22.80 -31.05
N GLU A 130 8.86 22.44 -30.87
CA GLU A 130 9.63 21.60 -31.80
C GLU A 130 9.25 20.11 -31.66
N LEU A 131 8.80 19.68 -30.48
CA LEU A 131 8.21 18.35 -30.30
C LEU A 131 6.82 18.28 -30.94
N GLY A 132 6.05 19.38 -30.91
CA GLY A 132 4.73 19.52 -31.53
C GLY A 132 3.66 20.01 -30.56
N TYR A 133 2.48 20.32 -31.11
CA TYR A 133 1.40 21.02 -30.39
C TYR A 133 0.98 20.35 -29.07
N PHE A 134 0.88 19.02 -29.04
CA PHE A 134 0.48 18.24 -27.87
C PHE A 134 1.40 18.46 -26.63
N TYR A 135 2.69 18.70 -26.86
CA TYR A 135 3.69 18.82 -25.80
C TYR A 135 3.78 20.24 -25.22
N THR A 136 3.02 21.19 -25.78
CA THR A 136 3.01 22.58 -25.32
C THR A 136 2.38 22.70 -23.94
N LYS A 137 2.82 23.71 -23.18
CA LYS A 137 2.30 24.02 -21.83
C LYS A 137 0.78 24.11 -21.79
N LYS A 138 0.18 24.76 -22.79
CA LYS A 138 -1.27 24.94 -22.93
C LYS A 138 -2.00 23.60 -23.08
N GLN A 139 -1.51 22.71 -23.94
CA GLN A 139 -2.13 21.41 -24.20
C GLN A 139 -2.01 20.48 -22.99
N LEU A 140 -0.80 20.35 -22.43
CA LEU A 140 -0.59 19.57 -21.21
C LEU A 140 -1.43 20.12 -20.04
N GLY A 141 -1.56 21.43 -19.92
CA GLY A 141 -2.42 22.09 -18.93
C GLY A 141 -3.89 21.69 -19.04
N GLY A 142 -4.41 21.47 -20.25
CA GLY A 142 -5.75 20.93 -20.47
C GLY A 142 -5.91 19.52 -19.91
N VAL A 143 -4.96 18.64 -20.21
CA VAL A 143 -4.95 17.25 -19.70
C VAL A 143 -4.80 17.22 -18.17
N PHE A 144 -3.94 18.07 -17.62
CA PHE A 144 -3.74 18.18 -16.17
C PHE A 144 -5.02 18.61 -15.43
N LYS A 145 -5.79 19.55 -16.00
CA LYS A 145 -7.08 19.95 -15.43
C LYS A 145 -8.04 18.76 -15.36
N GLU A 146 -8.12 17.96 -16.41
CA GLU A 146 -8.97 16.77 -16.43
C GLU A 146 -8.47 15.70 -15.45
N ASN A 147 -7.17 15.43 -15.41
CA ASN A 147 -6.56 14.52 -14.43
C ASN A 147 -6.85 14.97 -12.99
N LYS A 148 -6.82 16.29 -12.73
CA LYS A 148 -7.16 16.87 -11.43
C LYS A 148 -8.64 16.73 -11.09
N ARG A 149 -9.55 16.85 -12.05
CA ARG A 149 -11.00 16.61 -11.86
C ARG A 149 -11.30 15.14 -11.54
N GLN A 150 -10.56 14.23 -12.16
CA GLN A 150 -10.69 12.79 -11.90
C GLN A 150 -9.94 12.31 -10.65
N TRP A 151 -9.08 13.16 -10.08
CA TRP A 151 -8.29 12.81 -8.92
C TRP A 151 -9.16 12.64 -7.68
N LYS A 152 -8.90 11.57 -6.93
CA LYS A 152 -9.50 11.33 -5.62
C LYS A 152 -8.38 11.09 -4.64
N LYS A 153 -8.44 11.73 -3.46
CA LYS A 153 -7.39 11.59 -2.44
C LYS A 153 -7.22 10.13 -2.00
N GLU A 154 -8.29 9.33 -2.06
CA GLU A 154 -8.20 7.89 -1.78
C GLU A 154 -7.26 7.14 -2.73
N ARG A 155 -6.99 7.64 -3.94
CA ARG A 155 -6.01 7.03 -4.86
C ARG A 155 -4.60 7.02 -4.29
N ALA A 156 -4.28 7.99 -3.42
CA ALA A 156 -3.00 8.06 -2.72
C ALA A 156 -2.97 7.26 -1.41
N ASN A 157 -4.01 6.51 -1.05
CA ASN A 157 -4.03 5.74 0.22
C ASN A 157 -2.82 4.83 0.37
N ARG A 158 -2.32 4.26 -0.75
CA ARG A 158 -1.08 3.51 -0.80
C ARG A 158 0.14 4.30 -0.36
N ILE A 159 0.33 5.47 -0.97
CA ILE A 159 1.45 6.36 -0.66
C ILE A 159 1.36 6.81 0.79
N LYS A 160 0.16 7.11 1.27
CA LYS A 160 -0.05 7.58 2.63
C LYS A 160 0.40 6.58 3.70
N TYR A 161 0.22 5.26 3.49
CA TYR A 161 0.74 4.26 4.44
C TYR A 161 2.20 3.87 4.19
N ALA A 162 2.67 3.98 2.95
CA ALA A 162 4.05 3.68 2.61
C ALA A 162 5.01 4.66 3.30
N ILE A 163 4.60 5.92 3.45
CA ILE A 163 5.39 6.97 4.12
C ILE A 163 5.72 6.61 5.58
N PRO A 164 4.75 6.37 6.50
CA PRO A 164 5.07 6.01 7.88
C PRO A 164 5.86 4.70 7.97
N TRP A 165 5.58 3.72 7.11
CA TRP A 165 6.38 2.50 7.01
C TRP A 165 7.85 2.81 6.67
N ALA A 166 8.09 3.66 5.68
CA ALA A 166 9.43 4.00 5.24
C ALA A 166 10.21 4.84 6.27
N LEU A 167 9.51 5.53 7.17
CA LEU A 167 10.09 6.42 8.19
C LEU A 167 10.31 5.75 9.55
N ARG A 168 9.57 4.69 9.89
CA ARG A 168 9.55 4.09 11.24
C ARG A 168 10.93 3.78 11.87
N ASN A 169 11.94 3.48 11.05
CA ASN A 169 13.28 3.09 11.50
C ASN A 169 14.38 4.00 10.93
N THR A 170 14.04 5.19 10.44
CA THR A 170 15.05 6.11 9.89
C THR A 170 14.66 7.57 9.99
N LYS A 171 15.65 8.39 10.34
CA LYS A 171 15.61 9.85 10.19
C LYS A 171 16.44 10.33 8.99
N ASP A 172 17.10 9.42 8.29
CA ASP A 172 17.89 9.72 7.10
C ASP A 172 16.97 9.78 5.86
N PRO A 173 16.93 10.92 5.13
CA PRO A 173 16.18 11.07 3.89
C PRO A 173 16.59 10.06 2.81
N VAL A 174 17.88 9.69 2.73
CA VAL A 174 18.37 8.74 1.72
C VAL A 174 17.79 7.36 1.98
N LYS A 175 17.88 6.89 3.24
CA LYS A 175 17.25 5.63 3.64
C LYS A 175 15.73 5.64 3.47
N PHE A 176 15.06 6.76 3.74
CA PHE A 176 13.62 6.91 3.45
C PHE A 176 13.30 6.70 1.97
N VAL A 177 14.05 7.35 1.06
CA VAL A 177 13.87 7.18 -0.38
C VAL A 177 14.11 5.73 -0.81
N SER A 178 15.13 5.07 -0.24
CA SER A 178 15.40 3.64 -0.47
C SER A 178 14.23 2.76 -0.03
N ASN A 179 13.73 2.95 1.19
CA ASN A 179 12.61 2.20 1.73
C ASN A 179 11.35 2.39 0.87
N MET A 180 11.04 3.62 0.46
CA MET A 180 9.91 3.88 -0.45
C MET A 180 10.08 3.15 -1.79
N ARG A 181 11.30 3.09 -2.34
CA ARG A 181 11.61 2.39 -3.59
C ARG A 181 11.42 0.88 -3.47
N GLU A 182 11.75 0.27 -2.33
CA GLU A 182 11.47 -1.15 -2.05
C GLU A 182 9.97 -1.45 -2.11
N LEU A 183 9.13 -0.50 -1.70
CA LEU A 183 7.69 -0.58 -1.90
C LEU A 183 7.26 -0.29 -3.35
N GLY A 184 8.16 -0.01 -4.29
CA GLY A 184 7.79 0.41 -5.65
C GLY A 184 7.15 1.81 -5.69
N ILE A 185 7.55 2.70 -4.79
CA ILE A 185 7.19 4.12 -4.80
C ILE A 185 8.46 4.95 -4.86
N ASN A 186 8.64 5.71 -5.94
CA ASN A 186 9.73 6.66 -6.00
C ASN A 186 9.33 7.93 -5.23
N ALA A 187 10.10 8.29 -4.20
CA ALA A 187 9.99 9.56 -3.50
C ALA A 187 11.07 10.51 -4.01
N LEU A 188 10.67 11.52 -4.81
CA LEU A 188 11.59 12.54 -5.31
C LEU A 188 11.59 13.74 -4.37
N LEU A 189 12.64 13.86 -3.58
CA LEU A 189 12.91 15.00 -2.72
C LEU A 189 13.57 16.12 -3.53
N ARG A 190 13.13 17.36 -3.32
CA ARG A 190 13.71 18.56 -3.93
C ARG A 190 14.31 19.43 -2.82
N PHE A 191 15.57 19.78 -3.02
CA PHE A 191 16.37 20.53 -2.06
C PHE A 191 16.62 21.95 -2.57
N SER A 192 16.48 22.92 -1.69
CA SER A 192 16.90 24.29 -1.97
C SER A 192 18.42 24.40 -1.90
N LYS A 193 18.97 25.57 -2.24
CA LYS A 193 20.43 25.77 -2.30
C LYS A 193 21.13 25.58 -0.94
N ASP A 194 20.41 25.84 0.13
CA ASP A 194 20.78 25.65 1.54
C ASP A 194 20.57 24.20 2.03
N GLY A 195 20.14 23.28 1.16
CA GLY A 195 20.00 21.87 1.51
C GLY A 195 18.69 21.49 2.21
N ARG A 196 17.74 22.43 2.34
CA ARG A 196 16.41 22.16 2.91
C ARG A 196 15.48 21.47 1.91
N ILE A 197 14.72 20.48 2.35
CA ILE A 197 13.66 19.88 1.52
C ILE A 197 12.50 20.87 1.41
N TYR A 198 12.29 21.39 0.20
CA TYR A 198 11.19 22.31 -0.10
C TYR A 198 10.07 21.66 -0.91
N GLY A 199 10.31 20.49 -1.49
CA GLY A 199 9.32 19.77 -2.29
C GLY A 199 9.50 18.26 -2.22
N VAL A 200 8.38 17.53 -2.30
CA VAL A 200 8.37 16.07 -2.44
C VAL A 200 7.29 15.65 -3.42
N THR A 201 7.63 14.73 -4.32
CA THR A 201 6.70 14.10 -5.26
C THR A 201 6.81 12.59 -5.14
N PHE A 202 5.69 11.92 -4.94
CA PHE A 202 5.60 10.47 -4.85
C PHE A 202 5.06 9.89 -6.14
N ILE A 203 5.73 8.87 -6.67
CA ILE A 203 5.39 8.17 -7.90
C ILE A 203 5.23 6.69 -7.58
N ASP A 204 3.99 6.23 -7.47
CA ASP A 204 3.67 4.82 -7.34
C ASP A 204 3.79 4.15 -8.71
N THR A 205 4.87 3.40 -8.93
CA THR A 205 5.14 2.75 -10.22
C THR A 205 4.21 1.58 -10.47
N LYS A 206 3.73 0.92 -9.40
CA LYS A 206 2.79 -0.20 -9.48
C LYS A 206 1.40 0.26 -9.89
N ARG A 207 0.93 1.42 -9.41
CA ARG A 207 -0.45 1.91 -9.62
C ARG A 207 -0.58 3.13 -10.52
N GLY A 208 0.53 3.74 -10.93
CA GLY A 208 0.52 4.89 -11.82
C GLY A 208 -0.06 6.13 -11.13
N ASN A 209 0.07 6.22 -9.81
CA ASN A 209 -0.34 7.42 -9.08
C ASN A 209 0.87 8.33 -8.90
N VAL A 210 0.75 9.58 -9.33
CA VAL A 210 1.70 10.64 -9.00
C VAL A 210 1.01 11.73 -8.20
N CYS A 211 1.64 12.17 -7.11
CA CYS A 211 1.15 13.28 -6.32
C CYS A 211 2.27 13.97 -5.54
N ASN A 212 2.17 15.29 -5.38
CA ASN A 212 3.02 15.97 -4.41
C ASN A 212 2.53 15.64 -2.99
N GLY A 213 3.43 15.66 -2.02
CA GLY A 213 3.06 15.42 -0.61
C GLY A 213 1.91 16.31 -0.14
N SER A 214 1.93 17.59 -0.52
CA SER A 214 0.88 18.56 -0.21
C SER A 214 -0.49 18.26 -0.83
N ASP A 215 -0.54 17.52 -1.96
CA ASP A 215 -1.81 17.12 -2.60
C ASP A 215 -2.50 16.01 -1.81
N ILE A 216 -1.73 15.24 -1.05
CA ILE A 216 -2.19 14.13 -0.22
C ILE A 216 -2.74 14.67 1.11
N GLY A 217 -1.96 15.52 1.78
CA GLY A 217 -2.24 16.08 3.10
C GLY A 217 -1.05 16.92 3.61
N LYS A 218 -1.31 17.84 4.54
CA LYS A 218 -0.26 18.70 5.14
C LYS A 218 0.83 17.83 5.80
N GLU A 219 0.39 16.74 6.40
CA GLU A 219 1.18 15.79 7.14
C GLU A 219 2.14 14.96 6.25
N TYR A 220 1.92 14.89 4.94
CA TYR A 220 2.85 14.27 3.98
C TYR A 220 3.68 15.29 3.20
N SER A 221 3.60 16.58 3.57
CA SER A 221 4.28 17.65 2.86
C SER A 221 5.80 17.58 3.02
N ALA A 222 6.50 18.24 2.11
CA ALA A 222 7.96 18.41 2.19
C ALA A 222 8.39 19.04 3.52
N ASN A 223 7.65 20.05 4.01
CA ASN A 223 7.96 20.71 5.26
C ASN A 223 7.84 19.77 6.45
N THR A 224 6.83 18.89 6.48
CA THR A 224 6.68 17.91 7.57
C THR A 224 7.78 16.84 7.52
N LEU A 225 8.18 16.40 6.32
CA LEU A 225 9.32 15.49 6.18
C LEU A 225 10.63 16.15 6.63
N GLU A 226 10.86 17.41 6.26
CA GLU A 226 12.01 18.19 6.70
C GLU A 226 12.11 18.25 8.23
N THR A 227 11.05 18.69 8.90
CA THR A 227 11.01 18.76 10.37
C THR A 227 11.12 17.37 11.01
N TYR A 228 10.67 16.32 10.32
CA TYR A 228 10.84 14.95 10.80
C TYR A 228 12.31 14.53 10.74
N PHE A 229 12.98 14.71 9.60
CA PHE A 229 14.38 14.32 9.42
C PHE A 229 15.33 15.12 10.30
N ASN A 230 15.03 16.40 10.57
CA ASN A 230 15.78 17.25 11.50
C ASN A 230 15.51 16.92 12.99
N GLY A 231 14.65 15.94 13.29
CA GLY A 231 14.35 15.53 14.66
C GLY A 231 13.46 16.49 15.45
N GLU A 232 13.00 17.58 14.83
CA GLU A 232 12.10 18.58 15.45
C GLU A 232 10.72 18.01 15.78
N THR A 233 10.33 16.94 15.07
CA THR A 233 9.06 16.24 15.28
C THR A 233 9.29 14.73 15.42
N SER A 234 8.58 14.11 16.35
CA SER A 234 8.37 12.66 16.38
C SER A 234 7.14 12.33 15.54
N TYR A 235 7.23 11.25 14.77
CA TYR A 235 6.09 10.77 13.98
C TYR A 235 5.17 9.98 14.92
N GLN A 236 4.01 10.53 15.24
CA GLN A 236 2.89 9.80 15.82
C GLN A 236 1.81 9.66 14.75
N TRP A 237 1.94 8.67 13.87
CA TRP A 237 0.87 8.32 12.95
C TRP A 237 0.01 7.29 13.65
N SER A 238 -1.23 7.68 13.92
CA SER A 238 -2.21 6.78 14.51
C SER A 238 -2.44 5.61 13.56
N VAL A 239 -1.90 4.45 13.95
CA VAL A 239 -2.54 3.14 13.71
C VAL A 239 -4.00 3.36 14.04
N ASN A 240 -4.89 3.20 13.07
CA ASN A 240 -6.32 3.37 13.32
C ASN A 240 -6.83 2.05 13.93
N PRO A 241 -7.00 1.94 15.27
CA PRO A 241 -7.32 0.68 15.91
C PRO A 241 -8.75 0.25 15.57
N ASP A 242 -9.65 1.22 15.35
CA ASP A 242 -11.04 0.98 14.95
C ASP A 242 -11.16 0.32 13.56
N ARG A 243 -10.09 0.36 12.75
CA ARG A 243 -10.01 -0.27 11.43
C ARG A 243 -9.24 -1.59 11.44
N SER A 244 -8.60 -1.95 12.56
CA SER A 244 -7.84 -3.19 12.75
C SER A 244 -8.65 -4.43 12.42
N TYR A 245 -9.95 -4.43 12.77
CA TYR A 245 -10.85 -5.54 12.50
C TYR A 245 -10.87 -5.94 11.01
N HIS A 246 -10.79 -4.98 10.08
CA HIS A 246 -10.81 -5.29 8.65
C HIS A 246 -9.58 -6.07 8.20
N ILE A 247 -8.42 -5.75 8.79
CA ILE A 247 -7.16 -6.43 8.53
C ILE A 247 -7.19 -7.82 9.16
N GLU A 248 -7.52 -7.93 10.44
CA GLU A 248 -7.59 -9.23 11.14
C GLU A 248 -8.62 -10.18 10.50
N LYS A 249 -9.79 -9.66 10.11
CA LYS A 249 -10.77 -10.43 9.34
C LYS A 249 -10.23 -10.90 8.00
N ALA A 250 -9.46 -10.08 7.31
CA ALA A 250 -8.86 -10.47 6.05
C ALA A 250 -7.77 -11.53 6.23
N ILE A 251 -6.96 -11.44 7.29
CA ILE A 251 -5.97 -12.46 7.67
C ILE A 251 -6.68 -13.79 7.90
N SER A 252 -7.68 -13.80 8.77
CA SER A 252 -8.53 -14.97 9.08
C SER A 252 -9.09 -15.65 7.83
N GLN A 253 -9.60 -14.86 6.89
CA GLN A 253 -10.21 -15.38 5.66
C GLN A 253 -9.21 -15.76 4.58
N SER A 254 -7.93 -15.46 4.76
CA SER A 254 -6.87 -15.72 3.77
C SER A 254 -6.02 -16.92 4.17
N LEU A 255 -5.79 -17.14 5.47
CA LEU A 255 -5.09 -18.32 5.98
C LEU A 255 -5.87 -19.61 5.68
N LYS A 256 -5.15 -20.65 5.26
CA LYS A 256 -5.65 -22.00 4.93
C LYS A 256 -4.60 -23.05 5.32
N GLU A 257 -4.89 -24.34 5.20
CA GLU A 257 -3.83 -25.37 5.30
C GLU A 257 -2.82 -25.19 4.15
N ASP A 258 -1.53 -25.38 4.45
CA ASP A 258 -0.41 -25.36 3.50
C ASP A 258 -0.29 -24.12 2.58
N LEU A 259 -0.66 -22.92 3.06
CA LEU A 259 -0.56 -21.68 2.29
C LEU A 259 0.85 -21.09 2.39
N SER A 260 1.52 -20.88 1.24
CA SER A 260 2.80 -20.17 1.24
C SER A 260 2.64 -18.67 1.57
N LEU A 261 3.72 -18.03 2.04
CA LEU A 261 3.74 -16.58 2.29
C LEU A 261 3.36 -15.78 1.05
N ASP A 262 3.87 -16.16 -0.13
CA ASP A 262 3.57 -15.47 -1.38
C ASP A 262 2.09 -15.59 -1.77
N GLU A 263 1.46 -16.75 -1.52
CA GLU A 263 0.02 -16.93 -1.75
C GLU A 263 -0.81 -16.13 -0.76
N PHE A 264 -0.42 -16.10 0.51
CA PHE A 264 -1.06 -15.26 1.52
C PHE A 264 -1.00 -13.77 1.14
N VAL A 265 0.18 -13.28 0.76
CA VAL A 265 0.36 -11.88 0.30
C VAL A 265 -0.56 -11.61 -0.90
N LYS A 266 -0.62 -12.52 -1.88
CA LYS A 266 -1.53 -12.38 -3.05
C LYS A 266 -3.01 -12.36 -2.65
N GLU A 267 -3.44 -13.17 -1.69
CA GLU A 267 -4.82 -13.17 -1.19
C GLU A 267 -5.17 -11.87 -0.46
N MET A 268 -4.25 -11.37 0.36
CA MET A 268 -4.40 -10.08 1.02
C MET A 268 -4.46 -8.93 0.00
N GLU A 269 -3.60 -8.95 -1.02
CA GLU A 269 -3.62 -7.96 -2.11
C GLU A 269 -4.95 -7.97 -2.88
N LYS A 270 -5.53 -9.14 -3.16
CA LYS A 270 -6.86 -9.27 -3.78
C LYS A 270 -7.96 -8.62 -2.92
N ARG A 271 -7.77 -8.58 -1.61
CA ARG A 271 -8.67 -7.93 -0.63
C ARG A 271 -8.37 -6.43 -0.46
N GLY A 272 -7.35 -5.92 -1.16
CA GLY A 272 -6.94 -4.51 -1.08
C GLY A 272 -6.01 -4.21 0.10
N ILE A 273 -5.44 -5.23 0.75
CA ILE A 273 -4.49 -5.07 1.85
C ILE A 273 -3.09 -5.38 1.33
N GLU A 274 -2.19 -4.42 1.47
CA GLU A 274 -0.76 -4.67 1.22
C GLU A 274 -0.14 -5.25 2.48
N VAL A 275 0.63 -6.33 2.30
CA VAL A 275 1.38 -6.99 3.37
C VAL A 275 2.84 -6.64 3.18
N MET A 276 3.45 -6.13 4.24
CA MET A 276 4.86 -5.77 4.27
C MET A 276 5.52 -6.65 5.33
N VAL A 277 6.55 -7.38 4.89
CA VAL A 277 7.26 -8.33 5.74
C VAL A 277 8.64 -7.76 6.04
N GLU A 278 8.90 -7.49 7.31
CA GLU A 278 10.25 -7.15 7.75
C GLU A 278 11.02 -8.43 8.01
N ARG A 279 12.30 -8.41 7.62
CA ARG A 279 13.22 -9.51 7.86
C ARG A 279 14.39 -9.05 8.71
N ASN A 280 14.86 -9.93 9.57
CA ASN A 280 16.11 -9.76 10.31
C ASN A 280 17.33 -9.95 9.36
N LYS A 281 18.54 -9.80 9.89
CA LYS A 281 19.78 -9.89 9.08
C LYS A 281 20.01 -11.28 8.49
N ASP A 282 19.51 -12.31 9.15
CA ASP A 282 19.55 -13.72 8.76
C ASP A 282 18.44 -14.10 7.77
N GLY A 283 17.56 -13.16 7.42
CA GLY A 283 16.51 -13.34 6.42
C GLY A 283 15.21 -13.91 6.98
N GLY A 284 15.13 -14.27 8.26
CA GLY A 284 13.90 -14.65 8.95
C GLY A 284 12.93 -13.48 9.16
N ILE A 285 11.64 -13.75 9.28
CA ILE A 285 10.61 -12.73 9.44
C ILE A 285 10.67 -12.15 10.85
N SER A 286 10.83 -10.84 10.95
CA SER A 286 10.87 -10.10 12.21
C SER A 286 9.56 -9.37 12.53
N ASN A 287 8.78 -8.98 11.52
CA ASN A 287 7.54 -8.24 11.72
C ASN A 287 6.62 -8.33 10.49
N PHE A 288 5.31 -8.23 10.72
CA PHE A 288 4.31 -7.99 9.69
C PHE A 288 3.66 -6.63 9.87
N VAL A 289 3.57 -5.88 8.78
CA VAL A 289 2.78 -4.64 8.70
C VAL A 289 1.75 -4.78 7.59
N PHE A 290 0.51 -4.51 7.93
CA PHE A 290 -0.63 -4.59 7.04
C PHE A 290 -1.15 -3.19 6.74
N ALA A 291 -1.52 -2.94 5.49
CA ALA A 291 -2.04 -1.65 5.07
C ALA A 291 -3.29 -1.78 4.21
N ASP A 292 -4.43 -1.30 4.72
CA ASP A 292 -5.70 -1.31 3.99
C ASP A 292 -5.81 -0.08 3.07
N ASN A 293 -5.74 -0.34 1.76
CA ASN A 293 -5.86 0.69 0.74
C ASN A 293 -7.23 1.36 0.70
N LYS A 294 -8.29 0.66 1.11
CA LYS A 294 -9.66 1.17 1.09
C LYS A 294 -9.93 2.07 2.29
N HIS A 295 -9.33 1.76 3.43
CA HIS A 295 -9.63 2.43 4.69
C HIS A 295 -8.52 3.36 5.17
N TYR A 296 -7.39 3.37 4.46
CA TYR A 296 -6.22 4.14 4.84
C TYR A 296 -5.82 3.85 6.30
N SER A 297 -5.70 2.57 6.62
CA SER A 297 -5.23 2.11 7.93
C SER A 297 -3.95 1.32 7.77
N VAL A 298 -3.06 1.48 8.75
CA VAL A 298 -1.82 0.73 8.88
C VAL A 298 -1.86 0.04 10.22
N MET A 299 -1.52 -1.24 10.24
CA MET A 299 -1.53 -2.05 11.45
C MET A 299 -0.24 -2.87 11.48
N GLY A 300 0.63 -2.54 12.43
CA GLY A 300 1.80 -3.36 12.75
C GLY A 300 1.42 -4.49 13.69
N SER A 301 2.23 -5.54 13.75
CA SER A 301 1.90 -6.73 14.53
C SER A 301 1.72 -6.54 16.01
N ASP A 302 2.41 -5.56 16.60
CA ASP A 302 2.29 -5.27 18.03
C ASP A 302 0.89 -4.74 18.38
N ASN A 303 0.10 -4.39 17.35
CA ASN A 303 -1.28 -3.97 17.49
C ASN A 303 -2.27 -5.07 17.07
N LEU A 304 -1.80 -6.20 16.50
CA LEU A 304 -2.64 -7.35 16.17
C LEU A 304 -3.09 -8.04 17.45
N SER A 305 -4.25 -8.69 17.39
CA SER A 305 -4.64 -9.64 18.42
C SER A 305 -3.59 -10.71 18.64
N ASP A 306 -3.55 -11.23 19.86
CA ASP A 306 -2.64 -12.32 20.22
C ASP A 306 -2.73 -13.47 19.21
N HIS A 307 -3.93 -13.74 18.68
CA HIS A 307 -4.23 -14.73 17.62
C HIS A 307 -3.53 -14.48 16.28
N TYR A 308 -3.26 -13.22 15.91
CA TYR A 308 -2.59 -12.87 14.64
C TYR A 308 -1.24 -12.17 14.87
N SER A 309 -0.66 -12.30 16.06
CA SER A 309 0.63 -11.70 16.39
C SER A 309 1.73 -12.15 15.40
N THR A 310 2.77 -11.32 15.22
CA THR A 310 3.90 -11.64 14.33
C THR A 310 4.51 -13.01 14.63
N ILE A 311 4.62 -13.38 15.91
CA ILE A 311 5.20 -14.66 16.32
C ILE A 311 4.40 -15.82 15.71
N LEU A 312 3.07 -15.76 15.76
CA LEU A 312 2.21 -16.81 15.22
C LEU A 312 2.24 -16.85 13.70
N LEU A 313 2.16 -15.68 13.04
CA LEU A 313 2.26 -15.61 11.58
C LEU A 313 3.63 -16.07 11.08
N ARG A 314 4.72 -15.73 11.79
CA ARG A 314 6.07 -16.19 11.46
C ARG A 314 6.16 -17.71 11.55
N ASN A 315 5.73 -18.30 12.66
CA ASN A 315 5.81 -19.75 12.85
C ASN A 315 5.01 -20.48 11.76
N TYR A 316 3.86 -19.93 11.36
CA TYR A 316 3.07 -20.45 10.25
C TYR A 316 3.86 -20.47 8.92
N PHE A 317 4.59 -19.40 8.58
CA PHE A 317 5.28 -19.29 7.29
C PHE A 317 6.74 -19.80 7.26
N GLU A 318 7.43 -19.91 8.40
CA GLU A 318 8.86 -20.26 8.45
C GLU A 318 9.16 -21.64 9.08
N GLU A 319 8.24 -22.21 9.87
CA GLU A 319 8.50 -23.46 10.61
C GLU A 319 7.66 -24.65 10.11
N ASP A 320 7.32 -24.68 8.80
CA ASP A 320 6.57 -25.76 8.12
C ASP A 320 5.20 -26.12 8.72
N GLY A 321 4.58 -25.22 9.49
CA GLY A 321 3.12 -25.18 9.68
C GLY A 321 2.41 -26.44 10.17
N VAL A 322 3.09 -27.44 10.73
CA VAL A 322 2.42 -28.67 11.16
C VAL A 322 1.61 -28.40 12.42
N ASN A 323 0.30 -28.24 12.19
CA ASN A 323 -0.78 -28.05 13.15
C ASN A 323 -0.75 -26.72 13.90
N PHE A 324 -1.48 -25.75 13.38
CA PHE A 324 -2.52 -25.01 14.11
C PHE A 324 -3.34 -24.26 13.04
N TRP A 325 -4.60 -23.90 13.32
CA TRP A 325 -5.44 -22.92 12.58
C TRP A 325 -6.59 -23.38 11.68
N ALA A 326 -6.68 -24.62 11.22
CA ALA A 326 -7.88 -25.01 10.46
C ALA A 326 -9.13 -25.07 11.36
N ASP A 327 -9.02 -25.69 12.54
CA ASP A 327 -10.13 -25.80 13.51
C ASP A 327 -10.15 -24.69 14.57
N ASP A 328 -9.01 -24.05 14.88
CA ASP A 328 -8.92 -23.04 15.95
C ASP A 328 -9.14 -21.59 15.49
N SER A 329 -9.11 -21.29 14.18
CA SER A 329 -9.48 -19.95 13.67
C SER A 329 -10.98 -19.64 13.80
N TYR A 330 -11.74 -20.64 14.25
CA TYR A 330 -13.17 -20.65 14.47
C TYR A 330 -13.43 -21.19 15.88
N ASN A 331 -13.95 -20.35 16.77
CA ASN A 331 -14.38 -20.79 18.08
C ASN A 331 -15.56 -21.77 17.92
N ILE A 332 -15.30 -23.06 18.13
CA ILE A 332 -16.28 -24.14 17.92
C ILE A 332 -17.44 -24.04 18.94
N GLU A 333 -17.18 -23.52 20.13
CA GLU A 333 -18.17 -23.32 21.19
C GLU A 333 -19.18 -22.23 20.83
N TYR A 334 -18.71 -21.12 20.26
CA TYR A 334 -19.56 -19.97 19.88
C TYR A 334 -19.91 -19.88 18.39
N LYS A 335 -19.39 -20.79 17.55
CA LYS A 335 -19.56 -20.81 16.08
C LYS A 335 -19.19 -19.47 15.41
N ARG A 336 -18.09 -18.85 15.82
CA ARG A 336 -17.65 -17.52 15.33
C ARG A 336 -16.14 -17.50 15.10
N ALA A 337 -15.69 -16.64 14.20
CA ALA A 337 -14.25 -16.49 13.94
C ALA A 337 -13.57 -15.73 15.11
N LEU A 338 -12.34 -16.09 15.46
CA LEU A 338 -11.63 -15.52 16.64
C LEU A 338 -11.50 -13.99 16.64
N TRP A 339 -11.42 -13.35 15.47
CA TRP A 339 -11.43 -11.89 15.39
C TRP A 339 -12.77 -11.31 15.91
N GLU A 340 -13.90 -11.99 15.72
CA GLU A 340 -15.20 -11.52 16.22
C GLU A 340 -15.25 -11.49 17.74
N GLU A 341 -14.56 -12.40 18.43
CA GLU A 341 -14.56 -12.50 19.89
C GLU A 341 -13.83 -11.33 20.57
N LYS A 342 -12.62 -10.99 20.11
CA LYS A 342 -11.85 -9.84 20.63
C LYS A 342 -12.58 -8.50 20.43
N HIS A 343 -13.15 -8.30 19.24
CA HIS A 343 -13.87 -7.05 18.94
C HIS A 343 -15.22 -6.96 19.67
N LEU A 344 -15.81 -8.10 20.07
CA LEU A 344 -16.97 -8.15 20.97
C LEU A 344 -16.58 -7.83 22.42
N SER A 345 -15.47 -8.38 22.92
CA SER A 345 -15.00 -8.08 24.28
C SER A 345 -14.55 -6.63 24.42
N GLU A 346 -13.94 -6.02 23.40
CA GLU A 346 -13.59 -4.58 23.42
C GLU A 346 -14.82 -3.66 23.34
N ALA A 347 -15.89 -4.10 22.66
CA ALA A 347 -17.17 -3.41 22.66
C ALA A 347 -17.88 -3.49 24.02
N SER A 348 -17.74 -4.63 24.73
CA SER A 348 -18.28 -4.84 26.08
C SER A 348 -17.40 -4.20 27.18
N ASN A 349 -16.07 -4.21 27.04
CA ASN A 349 -15.09 -3.66 28.00
C ASN A 349 -15.02 -2.12 28.00
N LYS A 350 -15.86 -1.43 27.22
CA LYS A 350 -16.23 -0.04 27.55
C LYS A 350 -17.06 0.05 28.83
N GLN A 351 -17.43 -1.08 29.43
CA GLN A 351 -17.89 -1.20 30.80
C GLN A 351 -17.10 -2.31 31.52
N SER A 352 -16.58 -1.97 32.70
CA SER A 352 -16.07 -2.88 33.74
C SER A 352 -14.56 -3.19 33.75
N SER A 353 -13.90 -2.63 34.76
CA SER A 353 -12.58 -2.99 35.28
C SER A 353 -12.73 -4.06 36.38
N ASP A 354 -11.94 -5.12 36.33
CA ASP A 354 -11.08 -5.62 37.43
C ASP A 354 -10.53 -7.00 37.08
N SER A 355 -9.20 -7.13 37.10
CA SER A 355 -8.44 -8.22 36.46
C SER A 355 -8.08 -9.39 37.37
N GLU A 356 -8.49 -9.39 38.65
CA GLU A 356 -8.16 -10.46 39.60
C GLU A 356 -9.30 -11.45 39.86
N SER A 357 -10.57 -11.14 39.58
CA SER A 357 -11.64 -12.15 39.67
C SER A 357 -11.67 -13.09 38.46
N PHE A 358 -11.16 -12.65 37.31
CA PHE A 358 -11.29 -13.38 36.04
C PHE A 358 -10.55 -14.72 36.01
N LEU A 359 -9.40 -14.84 36.69
CA LEU A 359 -8.63 -16.09 36.73
C LEU A 359 -9.28 -17.13 37.62
N ASP A 360 -9.78 -16.74 38.79
CA ASP A 360 -10.49 -17.63 39.71
C ASP A 360 -11.86 -18.04 39.14
N ASP A 361 -12.58 -17.10 38.49
CA ASP A 361 -13.84 -17.37 37.79
C ASP A 361 -13.62 -18.30 36.56
N MET A 362 -12.48 -18.23 35.88
CA MET A 362 -12.13 -19.15 34.79
C MET A 362 -11.82 -20.56 35.30
N ILE A 363 -11.13 -20.67 36.44
CA ILE A 363 -10.78 -21.96 37.05
C ILE A 363 -12.06 -22.66 37.56
N ASP A 364 -12.93 -21.93 38.26
CA ASP A 364 -14.22 -22.45 38.75
C ASP A 364 -15.19 -22.81 37.60
N ALA A 365 -15.17 -22.06 36.49
CA ALA A 365 -15.96 -22.38 35.30
C ALA A 365 -15.42 -23.62 34.55
N MET A 366 -14.10 -23.84 34.57
CA MET A 366 -13.46 -25.00 33.95
C MET A 366 -13.67 -26.30 34.73
N GLU A 367 -13.75 -26.26 36.06
CA GLU A 367 -14.02 -27.44 36.89
C GLU A 367 -15.50 -27.89 36.83
N ASN A 368 -16.45 -26.95 36.68
CA ASN A 368 -17.87 -27.26 36.78
C ASN A 368 -18.55 -27.70 35.46
N ASN A 369 -18.02 -27.35 34.29
CA ASN A 369 -18.75 -27.55 33.02
C ASN A 369 -18.09 -28.48 31.99
N VAL A 370 -16.84 -28.92 32.21
CA VAL A 370 -16.13 -29.72 31.20
C VAL A 370 -15.36 -30.84 31.90
N GLY A 371 -15.98 -32.02 32.01
CA GLY A 371 -15.39 -33.20 32.67
C GLY A 371 -13.89 -33.36 32.40
N GLY A 372 -13.13 -33.65 33.47
CA GLY A 372 -11.71 -33.36 33.69
C GLY A 372 -10.65 -33.79 32.65
N ASN A 373 -11.02 -34.38 31.51
CA ASN A 373 -10.09 -34.75 30.44
C ASN A 373 -9.70 -33.59 29.50
N ARG A 374 -10.48 -32.50 29.43
CA ARG A 374 -10.23 -31.40 28.48
C ARG A 374 -9.40 -30.24 29.05
N ALA A 375 -9.61 -29.88 30.31
CA ALA A 375 -8.71 -28.96 31.02
C ALA A 375 -7.28 -29.54 31.12
N LEU A 376 -7.18 -30.85 31.32
CA LEU A 376 -5.91 -31.58 31.33
C LEU A 376 -5.17 -31.49 29.97
N ALA A 377 -5.87 -31.50 28.84
CA ALA A 377 -5.26 -31.39 27.52
C ALA A 377 -4.69 -29.98 27.26
N ILE A 378 -5.40 -28.93 27.67
CA ILE A 378 -4.96 -27.54 27.56
C ILE A 378 -3.78 -27.27 28.51
N ALA A 379 -3.84 -27.77 29.75
CA ALA A 379 -2.73 -27.70 30.70
C ALA A 379 -1.48 -28.44 30.18
N GLN A 380 -1.64 -29.64 29.60
CA GLN A 380 -0.54 -30.39 28.99
C GLN A 380 0.03 -29.73 27.73
N MET A 381 -0.74 -28.89 27.04
CA MET A 381 -0.27 -28.10 25.89
C MET A 381 0.63 -26.95 26.36
N TYR A 382 0.19 -26.17 27.34
CA TYR A 382 0.99 -25.10 27.93
C TYR A 382 2.22 -25.65 28.68
N GLN A 383 2.09 -26.78 29.36
CA GLN A 383 3.21 -27.47 30.00
C GLN A 383 4.27 -27.92 28.98
N ARG A 384 3.87 -28.52 27.86
CA ARG A 384 4.81 -28.90 26.78
C ARG A 384 5.48 -27.69 26.11
N GLN A 385 4.77 -26.56 26.03
CA GLN A 385 5.33 -25.29 25.54
C GLN A 385 6.38 -24.73 26.52
N ALA A 386 6.08 -24.76 27.83
CA ALA A 386 6.99 -24.33 28.88
C ALA A 386 8.24 -25.23 28.96
N GLU A 387 8.07 -26.55 28.86
CA GLU A 387 9.17 -27.54 28.86
C GLU A 387 10.10 -27.38 27.65
N ARG A 388 9.57 -27.05 26.45
CA ARG A 388 10.39 -26.75 25.26
C ARG A 388 11.16 -25.44 25.39
N ASN A 389 10.55 -24.43 25.99
CA ASN A 389 11.21 -23.14 26.23
C ASN A 389 12.29 -23.24 27.32
N TRP A 390 12.06 -24.03 28.38
CA TRP A 390 13.05 -24.32 29.43
C TRP A 390 14.17 -25.24 28.96
N GLY A 391 13.89 -26.20 28.07
CA GLY A 391 14.90 -27.09 27.48
C GLY A 391 15.93 -26.38 26.62
N LYS A 392 15.58 -25.23 26.01
CA LYS A 392 16.50 -24.39 25.23
C LYS A 392 17.47 -23.57 26.10
N ILE A 393 17.16 -23.32 27.37
CA ILE A 393 18.03 -22.57 28.30
C ILE A 393 19.18 -23.45 28.85
N ARG A 394 18.99 -24.78 28.92
CA ARG A 394 20.03 -25.73 29.40
C ARG A 394 21.04 -26.18 28.33
N ARG A 395 20.86 -25.78 27.07
CA ARG A 395 21.84 -25.98 25.97
C ARG A 395 22.37 -24.63 25.51
N ARG A 396 23.02 -23.90 26.41
CA ARG A 396 23.98 -22.84 26.11
C ARG A 396 25.15 -22.94 27.07
#